data_AF-A0A838MID5-F1
#
_entry.id   AF-A0A838MID5-F1
#
_cell.length_a   1.000
_cell.length_b   1.000
_cell.length_c   1.000
_cell.angle_alpha   90.00
_cell.angle_beta   90.00
_cell.angle_gamma   90.00
#
_symmetry.space_group_name_H-M   'P 1'
#
loop_
_entity.id
_entity.type
_entity.pdbx_description
1 polymer ?
#
loop_
_entity_poly.entity_id
_entity_poly.type
_entity_poly.pdbx_seq_one_letter_code
_entity_poly.pdbx_strand_id
1 'polypeptide(L)'
;MQTNKKQEKNTLSLLGNLEVIRWCYEGITDVTMKDTSNQNVLNEAKMIEKKWGNAAVGGDGGGQWTTKLCEDLVMEGLIKLGRKNVRKTTPIKSSLRNKKYNPDLECDDYVYEVKGSNWCVTGTAGEKILGVPLKYGEVPRLFKKPLQIILVGYQEYEARMGYAFGDLLDENNQTKELHASLAFYKEQDIEYVAFTDILQAIGLNDGCWNNN
;
A
#
# COMPACT_ATOMS: atom_id res chain seq x y z
N MET A 1 -37.55 -30.20 5.77
CA MET A 1 -36.13 -30.02 5.44
C MET A 1 -36.02 -28.99 4.33
N GLN A 2 -35.76 -27.72 4.67
CA GLN A 2 -35.42 -26.70 3.69
C GLN A 2 -33.92 -26.47 3.79
N THR A 3 -33.19 -26.91 2.78
CA THR A 3 -31.77 -26.65 2.60
C THR A 3 -31.60 -25.18 2.21
N ASN A 4 -31.11 -24.36 3.14
CA ASN A 4 -30.63 -23.01 2.87
C ASN A 4 -29.42 -23.10 1.93
N LYS A 5 -29.64 -22.76 0.65
CA LYS A 5 -28.56 -22.44 -0.29
C LYS A 5 -27.84 -21.19 0.23
N LYS A 6 -26.61 -21.38 0.71
CA LYS A 6 -25.66 -20.30 0.98
C LYS A 6 -25.51 -19.50 -0.32
N GLN A 7 -25.98 -18.26 -0.31
CA GLN A 7 -25.76 -17.31 -1.42
C GLN A 7 -24.25 -17.20 -1.62
N GLU A 8 -23.75 -17.72 -2.74
CA GLU A 8 -22.42 -17.39 -3.24
C GLU A 8 -22.43 -15.89 -3.56
N LYS A 9 -21.79 -15.12 -2.67
CA LYS A 9 -21.50 -13.72 -2.92
C LYS A 9 -20.51 -13.72 -4.08
N ASN A 10 -20.97 -13.33 -5.26
CA ASN A 10 -20.13 -13.10 -6.43
C ASN A 10 -19.30 -11.82 -6.14
N THR A 11 -18.28 -11.94 -5.29
CA THR A 11 -17.33 -10.86 -5.02
C THR A 11 -16.45 -10.71 -6.25
N LEU A 12 -16.73 -9.68 -7.06
CA LEU A 12 -15.78 -9.22 -8.08
C LEU A 12 -14.42 -8.99 -7.40
N SER A 13 -13.35 -9.54 -7.97
CA SER A 13 -11.97 -9.26 -7.55
C SER A 13 -11.71 -7.75 -7.69
N LEU A 14 -11.01 -7.16 -6.70
CA LEU A 14 -10.64 -5.74 -6.74
C LEU A 14 -9.77 -5.42 -7.95
N LEU A 15 -8.87 -6.33 -8.33
CA LEU A 15 -8.05 -6.19 -9.53
C LEU A 15 -8.84 -6.28 -10.84
N GLY A 16 -10.08 -6.78 -10.80
CA GLY A 16 -10.99 -6.77 -11.95
C GLY A 16 -11.72 -5.43 -12.13
N ASN A 17 -11.54 -4.48 -11.22
CA ASN A 17 -12.17 -3.16 -11.29
C ASN A 17 -11.16 -2.11 -11.78
N LEU A 18 -11.34 -1.65 -13.03
CA LEU A 18 -10.47 -0.65 -13.66
C LEU A 18 -10.39 0.67 -12.87
N GLU A 19 -11.46 1.08 -12.20
CA GLU A 19 -11.45 2.31 -11.39
C GLU A 19 -10.57 2.14 -10.15
N VAL A 20 -10.55 0.95 -9.55
CA VAL A 20 -9.65 0.62 -8.44
C VAL A 20 -8.20 0.59 -8.90
N ILE A 21 -7.93 -0.01 -10.07
CA ILE A 21 -6.59 0.01 -10.67
C ILE A 21 -6.16 1.46 -10.90
N ARG A 22 -6.99 2.27 -11.56
CA ARG A 22 -6.72 3.69 -11.79
C ARG A 22 -6.46 4.47 -10.50
N TRP A 23 -7.22 4.20 -9.44
CA TRP A 23 -7.01 4.82 -8.14
C TRP A 23 -5.62 4.54 -7.55
N CYS A 24 -5.00 3.39 -7.86
CA CYS A 24 -3.61 3.14 -7.44
C CYS A 24 -2.61 4.12 -8.07
N TYR A 25 -2.93 4.73 -9.22
CA TYR A 25 -2.03 5.60 -9.98
C TYR A 25 -2.29 7.10 -9.80
N GLU A 26 -3.55 7.53 -9.76
CA GLU A 26 -3.87 8.98 -9.83
C GLU A 26 -5.07 9.46 -9.01
N GLY A 27 -5.73 8.57 -8.27
CA GLY A 27 -6.97 8.90 -7.56
C GLY A 27 -8.21 8.87 -8.45
N ILE A 28 -9.37 9.20 -7.88
CA ILE A 28 -10.67 9.13 -8.58
C ILE A 28 -11.28 10.51 -8.90
N THR A 29 -10.61 11.58 -8.49
CA THR A 29 -11.02 12.96 -8.70
C THR A 29 -9.85 13.75 -9.25
N ASP A 30 -10.10 14.74 -10.10
CA ASP A 30 -9.04 15.61 -10.63
C ASP A 30 -8.38 16.44 -9.51
N VAL A 31 -9.17 16.78 -8.49
CA VAL A 31 -8.69 17.47 -7.30
C VAL A 31 -8.15 16.44 -6.33
N THR A 32 -6.86 16.56 -6.01
CA THR A 32 -6.14 15.69 -5.10
C THR A 32 -5.19 16.52 -4.25
N MET A 33 -4.51 15.87 -3.32
CA MET A 33 -3.42 16.43 -2.51
C MET A 33 -2.23 16.95 -3.33
N LYS A 34 -2.21 16.71 -4.65
CA LYS A 34 -1.28 17.39 -5.57
C LYS A 34 -1.52 18.91 -5.65
N ASP A 35 -2.75 19.37 -5.38
CA ASP A 35 -3.10 20.80 -5.33
C ASP A 35 -3.97 21.09 -4.09
N THR A 36 -3.40 21.84 -3.14
CA THR A 36 -4.05 22.21 -1.87
C THR A 36 -4.53 23.66 -1.85
N SER A 37 -4.54 24.35 -3.00
CA SER A 37 -4.87 25.78 -3.10
C SER A 37 -6.30 26.13 -2.68
N ASN A 38 -7.26 25.19 -2.80
CA ASN A 38 -8.66 25.40 -2.43
C ASN A 38 -9.19 24.30 -1.50
N GLN A 39 -9.20 24.59 -0.20
CA GLN A 39 -9.61 23.63 0.84
C GLN A 39 -11.07 23.17 0.73
N ASN A 40 -11.98 24.01 0.21
CA ASN A 40 -13.38 23.64 0.05
C ASN A 40 -13.55 22.56 -1.02
N VAL A 41 -12.89 22.73 -2.15
CA VAL A 41 -12.91 21.77 -3.26
C VAL A 41 -12.22 20.45 -2.84
N LEU A 42 -11.12 20.54 -2.07
CA LEU A 42 -10.47 19.35 -1.53
C LEU A 42 -11.37 18.57 -0.54
N ASN A 43 -12.18 19.28 0.26
CA ASN A 43 -13.14 18.64 1.16
C ASN A 43 -14.24 17.90 0.38
N GLU A 44 -14.70 18.44 -0.75
CA GLU A 44 -15.64 17.77 -1.65
C GLU A 44 -15.02 16.51 -2.26
N ALA A 45 -13.80 16.61 -2.81
CA ALA A 45 -13.05 15.48 -3.34
C ALA A 45 -12.86 14.37 -2.30
N LYS A 46 -12.52 14.73 -1.06
CA LYS A 46 -12.42 13.80 0.07
C LYS A 46 -13.73 13.07 0.37
N MET A 47 -14.88 13.74 0.28
CA MET A 47 -16.18 13.08 0.48
C MET A 47 -16.50 12.11 -0.66
N ILE A 48 -16.17 12.47 -1.91
CA ILE A 48 -16.33 11.63 -3.09
C ILE A 48 -15.45 10.38 -2.95
N GLU A 49 -14.15 10.54 -2.66
CA GLU A 49 -13.19 9.45 -2.47
C GLU A 49 -13.59 8.52 -1.33
N LYS A 50 -14.03 9.08 -0.20
CA LYS A 50 -14.52 8.27 0.91
C LYS A 50 -15.75 7.44 0.53
N LYS A 51 -16.72 8.04 -0.17
CA LYS A 51 -17.95 7.35 -0.60
C LYS A 51 -17.60 6.22 -1.59
N TRP A 52 -16.74 6.51 -2.56
CA TRP A 52 -16.24 5.54 -3.52
C TRP A 52 -15.50 4.38 -2.83
N GLY A 53 -14.53 4.70 -1.95
CA GLY A 53 -13.69 3.70 -1.29
C GLY A 53 -14.49 2.76 -0.40
N ASN A 54 -15.51 3.29 0.30
CA ASN A 54 -16.46 2.49 1.07
C ASN A 54 -17.24 1.50 0.18
N ALA A 55 -17.73 1.97 -0.97
CA ALA A 55 -18.41 1.13 -1.94
C ALA A 55 -17.48 0.04 -2.51
N ALA A 56 -16.23 0.38 -2.83
CA ALA A 56 -15.23 -0.54 -3.36
C ALA A 56 -14.94 -1.71 -2.39
N VAL A 57 -14.93 -1.47 -1.08
CA VAL A 57 -14.70 -2.52 -0.06
C VAL A 57 -15.98 -3.23 0.42
N GLY A 58 -17.11 -2.95 -0.23
CA GLY A 58 -18.38 -3.66 -0.05
C GLY A 58 -19.17 -3.35 1.22
N GLY A 59 -19.15 -2.10 1.71
CA GLY A 59 -19.99 -1.68 2.85
C GLY A 59 -20.13 -0.16 3.04
N ASP A 60 -20.82 0.24 4.11
CA ASP A 60 -21.02 1.66 4.49
C ASP A 60 -19.79 2.26 5.18
N GLY A 61 -18.59 1.87 4.71
CA GLY A 61 -17.33 1.77 5.47
C GLY A 61 -17.08 2.84 6.55
N GLY A 62 -16.87 2.34 7.77
CA GLY A 62 -16.29 3.11 8.87
C GLY A 62 -14.91 3.66 8.51
N GLY A 63 -14.30 4.40 9.45
CA GLY A 63 -13.12 5.26 9.21
C GLY A 63 -11.81 4.61 8.73
N GLN A 64 -11.79 3.36 8.26
CA GLN A 64 -10.59 2.60 7.88
C GLN A 64 -10.69 1.89 6.50
N TRP A 65 -11.55 2.38 5.60
CA TRP A 65 -11.73 1.75 4.27
C TRP A 65 -10.43 1.65 3.47
N THR A 66 -9.55 2.65 3.54
CA THR A 66 -8.28 2.68 2.79
C THR A 66 -7.35 1.55 3.22
N THR A 67 -7.24 1.29 4.53
CA THR A 67 -6.46 0.17 5.07
C THR A 67 -6.94 -1.15 4.49
N LYS A 68 -8.25 -1.40 4.55
CA LYS A 68 -8.84 -2.63 4.00
C LYS A 68 -8.62 -2.74 2.50
N LEU A 69 -8.89 -1.68 1.75
CA LEU A 69 -8.72 -1.66 0.29
C LEU A 69 -7.28 -2.00 -0.11
N CYS A 70 -6.30 -1.31 0.49
CA CYS A 70 -4.90 -1.51 0.15
C CYS A 70 -4.39 -2.91 0.55
N GLU A 71 -4.76 -3.41 1.72
CA GLU A 71 -4.37 -4.77 2.13
C GLU A 71 -4.96 -5.85 1.23
N ASP A 72 -6.24 -5.73 0.85
CA ASP A 72 -6.91 -6.67 -0.04
C ASP A 72 -6.32 -6.60 -1.46
N LEU A 73 -6.04 -5.39 -1.97
CA LEU A 73 -5.35 -5.19 -3.26
C LEU A 73 -3.98 -5.83 -3.30
N VAL A 74 -3.15 -5.60 -2.27
CA VAL A 74 -1.81 -6.19 -2.19
C VAL A 74 -1.92 -7.71 -2.11
N MET A 75 -2.85 -8.26 -1.33
CA MET A 75 -3.07 -9.71 -1.28
C MET A 75 -3.42 -10.28 -2.66
N GLU A 76 -4.40 -9.70 -3.37
CA GLU A 76 -4.75 -10.15 -4.72
C GLU A 76 -3.58 -10.02 -5.70
N GLY A 77 -2.84 -8.90 -5.65
CA GLY A 77 -1.69 -8.64 -6.51
C GLY A 77 -0.57 -9.67 -6.30
N LEU A 78 -0.23 -9.97 -5.05
CA LEU A 78 0.77 -10.99 -4.72
C LEU A 78 0.36 -12.38 -5.18
N ILE A 79 -0.91 -12.75 -5.05
CA ILE A 79 -1.44 -14.03 -5.56
C ILE A 79 -1.31 -14.08 -7.09
N LYS A 80 -1.70 -13.01 -7.79
CA LYS A 80 -1.59 -12.92 -9.26
C LYS A 80 -0.14 -12.92 -9.75
N LEU A 81 0.77 -12.35 -8.97
CA LEU A 81 2.22 -12.40 -9.20
C LEU A 81 2.79 -13.83 -9.03
N GLY A 82 2.01 -14.77 -8.51
CA GLY A 82 2.40 -16.18 -8.33
C GLY A 82 3.04 -16.47 -6.98
N ARG A 83 2.94 -15.57 -5.99
CA ARG A 83 3.41 -15.85 -4.63
C ARG A 83 2.60 -16.99 -4.01
N LYS A 84 3.30 -17.93 -3.37
CA LYS A 84 2.68 -19.10 -2.73
C LYS A 84 2.27 -18.79 -1.30
N ASN A 85 1.13 -19.32 -0.88
CA ASN A 85 0.59 -19.22 0.49
C ASN A 85 0.47 -17.79 1.03
N VAL A 86 0.05 -16.83 0.18
CA VAL A 86 -0.23 -15.46 0.61
C VAL A 86 -1.35 -15.45 1.66
N ARG A 87 -1.09 -14.84 2.82
CA ARG A 87 -2.00 -14.82 3.97
C ARG A 87 -1.68 -13.64 4.90
N LYS A 88 -2.56 -13.37 5.86
CA LYS A 88 -2.28 -12.45 6.98
C LYS A 88 -1.19 -13.03 7.88
N THR A 89 -0.33 -12.18 8.43
CA THR A 89 0.70 -12.66 9.36
C THR A 89 0.10 -13.09 10.70
N THR A 90 0.86 -13.90 11.43
CA THR A 90 0.64 -14.10 12.87
C THR A 90 1.58 -13.18 13.65
N PRO A 91 1.10 -12.44 14.66
CA PRO A 91 1.95 -11.58 15.47
C PRO A 91 3.11 -12.33 16.12
N ILE A 92 4.33 -11.78 16.01
CA ILE A 92 5.54 -12.35 16.62
C ILE A 92 6.07 -11.45 17.74
N LYS A 93 6.60 -12.04 18.81
CA LYS A 93 7.13 -11.28 19.95
C LYS A 93 8.48 -10.63 19.60
N SER A 94 8.68 -9.37 20.00
CA SER A 94 9.98 -8.70 19.94
C SER A 94 11.00 -9.42 20.85
N SER A 95 12.27 -9.33 20.49
CA SER A 95 13.34 -9.95 21.29
C SER A 95 13.62 -9.20 22.59
N LEU A 96 13.35 -7.89 22.64
CA LEU A 96 13.77 -7.03 23.76
C LEU A 96 12.63 -6.67 24.71
N ARG A 97 11.40 -6.49 24.21
CA ARG A 97 10.28 -5.99 25.01
C ARG A 97 9.09 -6.92 24.93
N ASN A 98 8.18 -6.82 25.91
CA ASN A 98 6.88 -7.47 25.86
C ASN A 98 5.92 -6.74 24.89
N LYS A 99 6.34 -6.65 23.63
CA LYS A 99 5.57 -6.12 22.50
C LYS A 99 5.61 -7.14 21.38
N LYS A 100 4.64 -7.06 20.48
CA LYS A 100 4.58 -7.90 19.27
C LYS A 100 4.71 -7.04 18.04
N TYR A 101 5.35 -7.58 17.02
CA TYR A 101 5.25 -7.12 15.65
C TYR A 101 4.04 -7.78 15.00
N ASN A 102 3.33 -7.01 14.18
CA ASN A 102 2.18 -7.50 13.42
C ASN A 102 2.18 -6.87 12.03
N PRO A 103 3.07 -7.32 11.12
CA PRO A 103 3.02 -6.93 9.71
C PRO A 103 1.73 -7.42 9.06
N ASP A 104 1.36 -6.86 7.92
CA ASP A 104 0.01 -7.09 7.36
C ASP A 104 -0.12 -8.47 6.68
N LEU A 105 0.84 -8.84 5.83
CA LEU A 105 0.79 -10.07 5.03
C LEU A 105 2.11 -10.84 5.07
N GLU A 106 2.06 -12.13 4.74
CA GLU A 106 3.23 -12.95 4.42
C GLU A 106 2.91 -13.94 3.31
N CYS A 107 3.97 -14.39 2.63
CA CYS A 107 3.94 -15.55 1.75
C CYS A 107 5.07 -16.51 2.17
N ASP A 108 5.41 -17.51 1.36
CA ASP A 108 6.54 -18.39 1.67
C ASP A 108 7.88 -17.63 1.69
N ASP A 109 8.04 -16.64 0.82
CA ASP A 109 9.33 -15.99 0.55
C ASP A 109 9.52 -14.64 1.29
N TYR A 110 8.44 -13.92 1.59
CA TYR A 110 8.47 -12.55 2.12
C TYR A 110 7.45 -12.33 3.24
N VAL A 111 7.71 -11.27 4.03
CA VAL A 111 6.73 -10.59 4.87
C VAL A 111 6.46 -9.22 4.27
N TYR A 112 5.23 -8.72 4.41
CA TYR A 112 4.80 -7.46 3.82
C TYR A 112 4.16 -6.55 4.87
N GLU A 113 4.54 -5.27 4.84
CA GLU A 113 3.80 -4.19 5.49
C GLU A 113 3.19 -3.31 4.41
N VAL A 114 1.88 -3.12 4.44
CA VAL A 114 1.16 -2.29 3.49
C VAL A 114 1.05 -0.87 4.03
N LYS A 115 1.42 0.11 3.20
CA LYS A 115 1.32 1.54 3.49
C LYS A 115 0.56 2.20 2.35
N GLY A 116 -0.75 2.26 2.54
CA GLY A 116 -1.66 2.96 1.64
C GLY A 116 -2.08 4.31 2.20
N SER A 117 -2.24 5.28 1.30
CA SER A 117 -2.88 6.56 1.61
C SER A 117 -3.87 6.93 0.50
N ASN A 118 -4.86 7.73 0.86
CA ASN A 118 -5.85 8.26 -0.07
C ASN A 118 -5.37 9.59 -0.68
N TRP A 119 -5.99 9.97 -1.79
CA TRP A 119 -5.52 11.09 -2.61
C TRP A 119 -6.02 12.45 -2.13
N CYS A 120 -6.97 12.51 -1.20
CA CYS A 120 -7.61 13.78 -0.81
C CYS A 120 -7.45 14.14 0.68
N VAL A 121 -6.74 13.36 1.50
CA VAL A 121 -6.58 13.67 2.93
C VAL A 121 -5.19 14.21 3.22
N THR A 122 -5.17 15.42 3.80
CA THR A 122 -3.97 16.04 4.36
C THR A 122 -3.53 15.34 5.64
N GLY A 123 -2.23 15.21 5.87
CA GLY A 123 -1.70 14.76 7.15
C GLY A 123 -0.25 14.29 7.10
N THR A 124 0.30 13.97 8.26
CA THR A 124 1.67 13.44 8.42
C THR A 124 1.73 11.92 8.29
N ALA A 125 0.71 11.31 7.66
CA ALA A 125 0.68 9.86 7.46
C ALA A 125 1.87 9.42 6.58
N GLY A 126 2.17 10.24 5.57
CA GLY A 126 3.33 10.12 4.71
C GLY A 126 4.65 10.00 5.44
N GLU A 127 4.97 10.99 6.26
CA GLU A 127 6.24 11.04 7.00
C GLU A 127 6.50 9.78 7.86
N LYS A 128 5.44 9.07 8.28
CA LYS A 128 5.56 7.86 9.09
C LYS A 128 6.13 6.68 8.31
N ILE A 129 6.06 6.66 6.98
CA ILE A 129 6.64 5.55 6.21
C ILE A 129 8.15 5.47 6.42
N LEU A 130 8.83 6.62 6.60
CA LEU A 130 10.27 6.70 6.81
C LEU A 130 10.74 5.97 8.07
N GLY A 131 9.87 5.84 9.08
CA GLY A 131 10.15 5.12 10.31
C GLY A 131 9.83 3.62 10.26
N VAL A 132 9.22 3.12 9.17
CA VAL A 132 8.78 1.72 9.06
C VAL A 132 9.96 0.74 9.07
N PRO A 133 11.06 0.97 8.33
CA PRO A 133 12.23 0.09 8.39
C PRO A 133 12.80 -0.02 9.82
N LEU A 134 12.85 1.09 10.55
CA LEU A 134 13.31 1.09 11.94
C LEU A 134 12.32 0.36 12.87
N LYS A 135 11.02 0.62 12.72
CA LYS A 135 9.95 -0.04 13.50
C LYS A 135 10.06 -1.55 13.37
N TYR A 136 10.30 -2.05 12.15
CA TYR A 136 10.31 -3.47 11.84
C TYR A 136 11.71 -4.05 11.61
N GLY A 137 12.76 -3.42 12.12
CA GLY A 137 14.15 -3.86 11.90
C GLY A 137 14.44 -5.31 12.34
N GLU A 138 13.67 -5.86 13.29
CA GLU A 138 13.81 -7.26 13.72
C GLU A 138 13.00 -8.26 12.88
N VAL A 139 12.02 -7.78 12.09
CA VAL A 139 11.04 -8.63 11.41
C VAL A 139 11.71 -9.61 10.46
N PRO A 140 12.68 -9.21 9.60
CA PRO A 140 13.27 -10.17 8.69
C PRO A 140 13.93 -11.35 9.39
N ARG A 141 14.68 -11.07 10.46
CA ARG A 141 15.31 -12.09 11.31
C ARG A 141 14.29 -12.98 12.05
N LEU A 142 13.23 -12.38 12.59
CA LEU A 142 12.23 -13.11 13.37
C LEU A 142 11.33 -14.03 12.50
N PHE A 143 10.97 -13.57 11.30
CA PHE A 143 10.20 -14.36 10.33
C PHE A 143 11.07 -15.23 9.42
N LYS A 144 12.38 -14.97 9.38
CA LYS A 144 13.36 -15.59 8.46
C LYS A 144 13.02 -15.33 6.98
N LYS A 145 12.52 -14.14 6.68
CA LYS A 145 12.06 -13.71 5.36
C LYS A 145 12.32 -12.21 5.18
N PRO A 146 12.76 -11.73 4.02
CA PRO A 146 12.81 -10.30 3.73
C PRO A 146 11.46 -9.60 3.95
N LEU A 147 11.51 -8.35 4.38
CA LEU A 147 10.36 -7.46 4.57
C LEU A 147 10.26 -6.50 3.38
N GLN A 148 9.12 -6.54 2.69
CA GLN A 148 8.76 -5.56 1.67
C GLN A 148 7.69 -4.60 2.22
N ILE A 149 7.97 -3.30 2.15
CA ILE A 149 7.04 -2.25 2.51
C ILE A 149 6.34 -1.80 1.23
N ILE A 150 5.10 -2.27 1.04
CA ILE A 150 4.34 -2.03 -0.19
C ILE A 150 3.62 -0.68 -0.09
N LEU A 151 3.97 0.24 -0.98
CA LEU A 151 3.37 1.57 -1.05
C LEU A 151 2.20 1.55 -2.05
N VAL A 152 1.03 2.06 -1.65
CA VAL A 152 -0.20 1.99 -2.46
C VAL A 152 -0.86 3.36 -2.57
N GLY A 153 -1.33 3.70 -3.77
CA GLY A 153 -2.10 4.92 -4.04
C GLY A 153 -1.26 6.17 -3.80
N TYR A 154 -1.83 7.16 -3.11
CA TYR A 154 -1.14 8.43 -2.85
C TYR A 154 0.16 8.26 -2.06
N GLN A 155 0.27 7.20 -1.25
CA GLN A 155 1.49 6.96 -0.49
C GLN A 155 2.69 6.64 -1.40
N GLU A 156 2.45 5.94 -2.51
CA GLU A 156 3.48 5.67 -3.51
C GLU A 156 3.85 6.97 -4.24
N TYR A 157 2.85 7.76 -4.65
CA TYR A 157 3.08 9.08 -5.28
C TYR A 157 3.96 9.98 -4.41
N GLU A 158 3.62 10.10 -3.12
CA GLU A 158 4.37 10.93 -2.18
C GLU A 158 5.79 10.39 -1.97
N ALA A 159 5.97 9.08 -2.00
CA ALA A 159 7.28 8.47 -1.87
C ALA A 159 8.20 8.75 -3.07
N ARG A 160 7.63 8.94 -4.26
CA ARG A 160 8.37 9.32 -5.47
C ARG A 160 8.61 10.83 -5.58
N MET A 161 7.60 11.62 -5.28
CA MET A 161 7.54 13.04 -5.66
C MET A 161 7.43 14.01 -4.48
N GLY A 162 7.07 13.52 -3.30
CA GLY A 162 6.65 14.37 -2.18
C GLY A 162 7.79 14.86 -1.28
N TYR A 163 8.95 14.21 -1.30
CA TYR A 163 10.02 14.49 -0.35
C TYR A 163 11.18 15.25 -0.97
N ALA A 164 11.67 16.26 -0.24
CA ALA A 164 12.81 17.08 -0.68
C ALA A 164 14.13 16.29 -0.79
N PHE A 165 14.22 15.11 -0.17
CA PHE A 165 15.39 14.24 -0.22
C PHE A 165 15.36 13.24 -1.40
N GLY A 166 14.32 13.28 -2.24
CA GLY A 166 14.23 12.48 -3.46
C GLY A 166 13.23 11.32 -3.39
N ASP A 167 13.35 10.43 -4.36
CA ASP A 167 12.47 9.29 -4.63
C ASP A 167 12.91 8.05 -3.83
N LEU A 168 12.02 7.51 -2.98
CA LEU A 168 12.27 6.29 -2.20
C LEU A 168 12.39 5.01 -3.05
N LEU A 169 11.98 5.06 -4.32
CA LEU A 169 11.83 3.92 -5.23
C LEU A 169 12.75 4.01 -6.47
N ASP A 170 13.42 5.14 -6.72
CA ASP A 170 14.40 5.30 -7.81
C ASP A 170 15.75 5.80 -7.26
N GLU A 171 16.76 4.94 -7.32
CA GLU A 171 18.12 5.24 -6.83
C GLU A 171 18.80 6.41 -7.57
N ASN A 172 18.37 6.73 -8.80
CA ASN A 172 18.96 7.80 -9.59
C ASN A 172 18.46 9.19 -9.17
N ASN A 173 17.39 9.25 -8.39
CA ASN A 173 16.74 10.49 -7.96
C ASN A 173 16.75 10.63 -6.43
N GLN A 174 17.92 10.42 -5.81
CA GLN A 174 18.08 10.44 -4.35
C GLN A 174 19.20 11.37 -3.94
N THR A 175 19.05 12.01 -2.77
CA THR A 175 20.22 12.56 -2.08
C THR A 175 21.13 11.41 -1.63
N LYS A 176 22.43 11.72 -1.42
CA LYS A 176 23.39 10.73 -0.91
C LYS A 176 22.97 10.16 0.45
N GLU A 177 22.31 10.95 1.29
CA GLU A 177 21.82 10.55 2.60
C GLU A 177 20.66 9.55 2.50
N LEU A 178 19.70 9.80 1.59
CA LEU A 178 18.62 8.86 1.33
C LEU A 178 19.19 7.55 0.77
N HIS A 179 20.06 7.64 -0.24
CA HIS A 179 20.64 6.47 -0.89
C HIS A 179 21.39 5.57 0.11
N ALA A 180 22.25 6.16 0.95
CA ALA A 180 22.96 5.43 2.00
C ALA A 180 22.00 4.79 3.02
N SER A 181 20.90 5.46 3.36
CA SER A 181 19.93 4.94 4.33
C SER A 181 19.15 3.74 3.75
N LEU A 182 18.74 3.83 2.48
CA LEU A 182 18.05 2.73 1.79
C LEU A 182 18.99 1.54 1.54
N ALA A 183 20.25 1.78 1.19
CA ALA A 183 21.26 0.74 1.07
C ALA A 183 21.44 -0.01 2.40
N PHE A 184 21.54 0.73 3.51
CA PHE A 184 21.60 0.13 4.85
C PHE A 184 20.38 -0.75 5.15
N TYR A 185 19.16 -0.29 4.85
CA TYR A 185 17.96 -1.10 5.07
C TYR A 185 17.91 -2.35 4.18
N LYS A 186 18.36 -2.24 2.94
CA LYS A 186 18.44 -3.36 2.00
C LYS A 186 19.40 -4.45 2.49
N GLU A 187 20.54 -4.06 3.08
CA GLU A 187 21.46 -5.00 3.75
C GLU A 187 20.83 -5.73 4.94
N GLN A 188 19.75 -5.18 5.51
CA GLN A 188 18.98 -5.79 6.58
C GLN A 188 17.72 -6.52 6.08
N ASP A 189 17.64 -6.84 4.78
CA ASP A 189 16.50 -7.48 4.12
C ASP A 189 15.19 -6.67 4.23
N ILE A 190 15.28 -5.34 4.16
CA ILE A 190 14.12 -4.43 4.17
C ILE A 190 14.17 -3.51 2.96
N GLU A 191 13.07 -3.46 2.19
CA GLU A 191 12.96 -2.57 1.02
C GLU A 191 11.55 -2.00 0.86
N TYR A 192 11.45 -0.85 0.20
CA TYR A 192 10.18 -0.30 -0.28
C TYR A 192 9.89 -0.85 -1.68
N VAL A 193 8.62 -1.10 -1.97
CA VAL A 193 8.16 -1.58 -3.27
C VAL A 193 6.94 -0.79 -3.69
N ALA A 194 6.93 -0.29 -4.92
CA ALA A 194 5.73 0.30 -5.51
C ALA A 194 4.70 -0.80 -5.79
N PHE A 195 3.45 -0.59 -5.38
CA PHE A 195 2.38 -1.49 -5.78
C PHE A 195 2.13 -1.42 -7.28
N THR A 196 2.36 -0.26 -7.90
CA THR A 196 2.23 -0.14 -9.35
C THR A 196 3.23 -1.01 -10.11
N ASP A 197 4.42 -1.31 -9.57
CA ASP A 197 5.36 -2.27 -10.18
C ASP A 197 4.78 -3.70 -10.15
N ILE A 198 4.07 -4.06 -9.07
CA ILE A 198 3.36 -5.34 -8.97
C ILE A 198 2.23 -5.41 -9.99
N LEU A 199 1.42 -4.34 -10.10
CA LEU A 199 0.37 -4.24 -11.11
C LEU A 199 0.92 -4.39 -12.52
N GLN A 200 2.06 -3.76 -12.80
CA GLN A 200 2.70 -3.86 -14.11
C GLN A 200 3.18 -5.28 -14.41
N ALA A 201 3.80 -5.94 -13.44
CA ALA A 201 4.28 -7.32 -13.59
C ALA A 201 3.14 -8.32 -13.86
N ILE A 202 1.90 -8.00 -13.46
CA ILE A 202 0.71 -8.83 -13.72
C ILE A 202 -0.14 -8.31 -14.90
N GLY A 203 0.36 -7.34 -15.68
CA GLY A 203 -0.27 -6.85 -16.91
C GLY A 203 -1.36 -5.80 -16.71
N LEU A 204 -1.40 -5.10 -15.57
CA LEU A 204 -2.37 -4.05 -15.26
C LEU A 204 -1.71 -2.67 -15.31
N ASN A 205 -1.29 -2.26 -16.51
CA ASN A 205 -0.52 -1.04 -16.76
C ASN A 205 -1.39 0.22 -16.93
N ASP A 206 -2.69 0.16 -16.61
CA ASP A 206 -3.64 1.24 -16.88
C ASP A 206 -3.48 2.38 -15.85
N GLY A 207 -2.43 3.18 -16.05
CA GLY A 207 -2.01 4.19 -15.10
C GLY A 207 -0.86 5.08 -15.59
N CYS A 208 -1.00 6.37 -15.33
CA CYS A 208 -0.27 7.52 -15.87
C CYS A 208 1.25 7.62 -15.63
N TRP A 209 1.91 6.62 -15.02
CA TRP A 209 3.38 6.65 -14.89
C TRP A 209 4.09 6.34 -16.22
N ASN A 210 3.36 5.83 -17.21
CA ASN A 210 3.86 5.73 -18.58
C ASN A 210 3.77 7.10 -19.27
N ASN A 211 4.76 7.96 -19.02
CA ASN A 211 5.14 9.02 -19.95
C ASN A 211 6.67 9.15 -19.97
N ASN A 212 7.23 8.61 -21.06
CA ASN A 212 8.61 8.67 -21.57
C ASN A 212 9.53 7.51 -21.22
#